data_AF-A0A438GAX0-F1
#
_entry.id   AF-A0A438GAX0-F1
#
_cell.length_a   1.000
_cell.length_b   1.000
_cell.length_c   1.000
_cell.angle_alpha   90.00
_cell.angle_beta   90.00
_cell.angle_gamma   90.00
#
_symmetry.space_group_name_H-M   'P 1'
#
loop_
_entity.id
_entity.type
_entity.pdbx_description
1 polymer ?
#
loop_
_entity_poly.entity_id
_entity_poly.type
_entity_poly.pdbx_seq_one_letter_code
_entity_poly.pdbx_strand_id
1 'polypeptide(L)'
;MGQEYEDHLVTQEADIPEVDRVQWRKIDAQLCSVLWQLVDPRILLHLRAYKTCFKFWTQAKGLYTNDIQRLYKVASAIVHISQQNLDLSTYIGQIASLKEEFLTVMPLTPDVGAQ
;
A
#
# COMPACT_ATOMS: atom_id res chain seq x y z
N MET A 1 -16.64 -7.53 -21.54
CA MET A 1 -15.36 -6.87 -21.88
C MET A 1 -14.70 -6.16 -20.68
N GLY A 2 -15.39 -5.86 -19.56
CA GLY A 2 -14.75 -5.24 -18.38
C GLY A 2 -14.12 -6.21 -17.38
N GLN A 3 -14.66 -7.42 -17.24
CA GLN A 3 -14.21 -8.43 -16.26
C GLN A 3 -12.75 -8.87 -16.47
N GLU A 4 -12.33 -9.06 -17.72
CA GLU A 4 -10.95 -9.47 -18.05
C GLU A 4 -9.89 -8.47 -17.56
N TYR A 5 -10.22 -7.17 -17.48
CA TYR A 5 -9.30 -6.16 -16.96
C TYR A 5 -9.34 -6.05 -15.43
N GLU A 6 -10.49 -6.33 -14.81
CA GLU A 6 -10.61 -6.42 -13.35
C GLU A 6 -9.79 -7.60 -12.80
N ASP A 7 -9.70 -8.70 -13.55
CA ASP A 7 -8.92 -9.87 -13.17
C ASP A 7 -7.44 -9.53 -12.93
N HIS A 8 -6.88 -8.58 -13.68
CA HIS A 8 -5.51 -8.08 -13.46
C HIS A 8 -5.30 -7.37 -12.12
N LEU A 9 -6.36 -6.86 -11.51
CA LEU A 9 -6.31 -6.17 -10.21
C LEU A 9 -6.44 -7.14 -9.03
N VAL A 10 -7.00 -8.33 -9.24
CA VAL A 10 -7.35 -9.28 -8.16
C VAL A 10 -6.62 -10.63 -8.24
N THR A 11 -6.06 -10.98 -9.40
CA THR A 11 -5.41 -12.26 -9.64
C THR A 11 -3.89 -12.10 -9.79
N GLN A 12 -3.12 -12.98 -9.14
CA GLN A 12 -1.67 -13.00 -9.30
C GLN A 12 -1.27 -13.79 -10.54
N GLU A 13 -0.16 -13.39 -11.18
CA GLU A 13 0.35 -14.10 -12.35
C GLU A 13 0.64 -15.60 -12.08
N ALA A 14 1.02 -15.93 -10.84
CA ALA A 14 1.27 -17.31 -10.41
C ALA A 14 0.04 -18.22 -10.58
N ASP A 15 -1.17 -17.64 -10.46
CA ASP A 15 -2.45 -18.34 -10.57
C ASP A 15 -2.93 -18.47 -12.02
N ILE A 16 -2.23 -17.84 -12.97
CA ILE A 16 -2.56 -17.88 -14.40
C ILE A 16 -1.92 -19.12 -15.06
N PRO A 17 -2.67 -19.87 -15.89
CA PRO A 17 -2.12 -20.99 -16.67
C PRO A 17 -0.88 -20.57 -17.46
N GLU A 18 0.15 -21.43 -17.48
CA GLU A 18 1.45 -21.15 -18.11
C GLU A 18 1.32 -20.68 -19.57
N VAL A 19 0.36 -21.25 -20.30
CA VAL A 19 0.06 -20.94 -21.71
C VAL A 19 -0.40 -19.48 -21.92
N ASP A 20 -1.01 -18.87 -20.91
CA ASP A 20 -1.61 -17.54 -20.99
C ASP A 20 -0.73 -16.46 -20.36
N ARG A 21 0.29 -16.83 -19.58
CA ARG A 21 1.16 -15.90 -18.83
C ARG A 21 1.82 -14.83 -19.70
N VAL A 22 2.20 -15.17 -20.94
CA VAL A 22 2.83 -14.22 -21.85
C VAL A 22 1.86 -13.10 -22.25
N GLN A 23 0.62 -13.46 -22.60
CA GLN A 23 -0.40 -12.46 -22.95
C GLN A 23 -0.82 -11.69 -21.70
N TRP A 24 -0.98 -12.38 -20.57
CA TRP A 24 -1.28 -11.76 -19.29
C TRP A 24 -0.27 -10.67 -18.93
N ARG A 25 1.03 -10.97 -18.91
CA ARG A 25 2.10 -9.98 -18.62
C ARG A 25 2.06 -8.78 -19.55
N LYS A 26 1.73 -8.99 -20.83
CA LYS A 26 1.63 -7.91 -21.82
C LYS A 26 0.49 -6.96 -21.47
N ILE A 27 -0.69 -7.49 -21.18
CA ILE A 27 -1.87 -6.70 -20.80
C ILE A 27 -1.63 -6.01 -19.46
N ASP A 28 -1.07 -6.74 -18.49
CA ASP A 28 -0.75 -6.23 -17.15
C ASP A 28 0.20 -5.03 -17.21
N ALA A 29 1.26 -5.11 -18.02
CA ALA A 29 2.19 -4.00 -18.20
C ALA A 29 1.54 -2.76 -18.85
N GLN A 30 0.63 -2.97 -19.81
CA GLN A 30 -0.11 -1.88 -20.45
C GLN A 30 -1.06 -1.20 -19.44
N LEU A 31 -1.80 -1.99 -18.66
CA LEU A 31 -2.67 -1.48 -17.62
C LEU A 31 -1.87 -0.75 -16.53
N CYS A 32 -0.72 -1.25 -16.10
CA CYS A 32 0.17 -0.56 -15.15
C CYS A 32 0.58 0.82 -15.66
N SER A 33 0.90 0.96 -16.95
CA SER A 33 1.23 2.26 -17.54
C SER A 33 0.07 3.25 -17.42
N VAL A 34 -1.16 2.80 -17.68
CA VAL A 34 -2.38 3.61 -17.53
C VAL A 34 -2.62 3.97 -16.06
N LEU A 35 -2.53 3.00 -15.15
CA LEU A 35 -2.70 3.21 -13.71
C LEU A 35 -1.69 4.23 -13.16
N TRP A 36 -0.44 4.20 -13.63
CA TRP A 36 0.58 5.18 -13.24
C TRP A 36 0.24 6.60 -13.68
N GLN A 37 -0.45 6.78 -14.80
CA GLN A 37 -0.87 8.09 -15.28
C GLN A 37 -2.08 8.66 -14.51
N LEU A 38 -2.89 7.80 -13.91
CA LEU A 38 -4.10 8.19 -13.20
C LEU A 38 -3.85 8.57 -11.73
N VAL A 39 -2.72 8.13 -11.15
CA VAL A 39 -2.39 8.38 -9.74
C VAL A 39 -1.62 9.68 -9.57
N ASP A 40 -1.94 10.43 -8.52
CA ASP A 40 -1.22 11.64 -8.14
C ASP A 40 0.30 11.39 -8.07
N PRO A 41 1.14 12.26 -8.67
CA PRO A 41 2.60 12.04 -8.71
C PRO A 41 3.28 11.83 -7.36
N ARG A 42 2.73 12.40 -6.27
CA ARG A 42 3.27 12.26 -4.90
C ARG A 42 3.00 10.86 -4.34
N ILE A 43 1.85 10.30 -4.68
CA ILE A 43 1.47 8.93 -4.30
C ILE A 43 2.17 7.92 -5.23
N LEU A 44 2.30 8.26 -6.51
CA LEU A 44 2.99 7.43 -7.50
C LEU A 44 4.44 7.12 -7.11
N LEU A 45 5.15 8.06 -6.49
CA LEU A 45 6.51 7.84 -5.96
C LEU A 45 6.60 6.60 -5.07
N HIS A 46 5.57 6.35 -4.25
CA HIS A 46 5.50 5.22 -3.34
C HIS A 46 5.05 3.94 -4.05
N LEU A 47 4.17 4.06 -5.04
CA LEU A 47 3.60 2.90 -5.74
C LEU A 47 4.45 2.39 -6.92
N ARG A 48 5.46 3.14 -7.37
CA ARG A 48 6.27 2.81 -8.54
C ARG A 48 7.09 1.51 -8.40
N ALA A 49 7.33 1.06 -7.17
CA ALA A 49 7.99 -0.22 -6.91
C ALA A 49 7.13 -1.42 -7.33
N TYR A 50 5.81 -1.26 -7.37
CA TYR A 50 4.88 -2.32 -7.72
C TYR A 50 4.65 -2.37 -9.23
N LYS A 51 5.22 -3.39 -9.87
CA LYS A 51 5.27 -3.55 -11.33
C LYS A 51 4.11 -4.33 -11.94
N THR A 52 3.22 -4.89 -11.12
CA THR A 52 2.04 -5.60 -11.58
C THR A 52 0.77 -4.90 -11.13
N CYS A 53 -0.30 -5.04 -11.91
CA CYS A 53 -1.59 -4.42 -11.60
C CYS A 53 -2.11 -4.86 -10.23
N PHE A 54 -2.02 -6.16 -9.92
CA PHE A 54 -2.39 -6.71 -8.63
C PHE A 54 -1.66 -6.06 -7.45
N LYS A 55 -0.31 -5.99 -7.50
CA LYS A 55 0.48 -5.41 -6.41
C LYS A 55 0.24 -3.91 -6.29
N PHE A 56 0.18 -3.21 -7.43
CA PHE A 56 -0.10 -1.78 -7.47
C PHE A 56 -1.47 -1.46 -6.86
N TRP A 57 -2.50 -2.18 -7.29
CA TRP A 57 -3.87 -2.00 -6.83
C TRP A 57 -4.05 -2.34 -5.36
N THR A 58 -3.48 -3.43 -4.88
CA THR A 58 -3.54 -3.82 -3.46
C THR A 58 -2.97 -2.72 -2.56
N GLN A 59 -1.85 -2.13 -2.97
CA GLN A 59 -1.17 -1.07 -2.22
C GLN A 59 -1.88 0.28 -2.32
N ALA A 60 -2.34 0.65 -3.53
CA ALA A 60 -3.15 1.83 -3.75
C ALA A 60 -4.45 1.75 -2.93
N LYS A 61 -5.14 0.61 -2.96
CA LYS A 61 -6.34 0.37 -2.18
C LYS A 61 -6.07 0.58 -0.69
N GLY A 62 -5.01 -0.03 -0.16
CA GLY A 62 -4.54 0.25 1.20
C GLY A 62 -4.45 1.76 1.48
N LEU A 63 -3.71 2.51 0.67
CA LEU A 63 -3.55 3.96 0.86
C LEU A 63 -4.88 4.76 0.80
N TYR A 64 -5.76 4.45 -0.14
CA TYR A 64 -6.99 5.22 -0.39
C TYR A 64 -8.18 4.77 0.46
N THR A 65 -8.22 3.52 0.91
CA THR A 65 -9.33 2.97 1.71
C THR A 65 -9.07 2.97 3.21
N ASN A 66 -7.92 3.47 3.65
CA ASN A 66 -7.67 3.68 5.07
C ASN A 66 -8.78 4.54 5.68
N ASP A 67 -9.11 4.26 6.95
CA ASP A 67 -10.02 5.09 7.72
C ASP A 67 -9.33 6.46 7.94
N ILE A 68 -9.62 7.41 7.03
CA ILE A 68 -9.01 8.74 7.01
C ILE A 68 -9.16 9.42 8.36
N GLN A 69 -10.31 9.25 9.03
CA GLN A 69 -10.52 9.82 10.36
C GLN A 69 -9.60 9.19 11.40
N ARG A 70 -9.44 7.86 11.38
CA ARG A 70 -8.50 7.16 12.26
C ARG A 70 -7.06 7.56 11.98
N LEU A 71 -6.68 7.72 10.71
CA LEU A 71 -5.35 8.18 10.31
C LEU A 71 -5.05 9.59 10.86
N TYR A 72 -5.99 10.53 10.74
CA TYR A 72 -5.84 11.86 11.33
C TYR A 72 -5.69 11.82 12.86
N LYS A 73 -6.44 10.94 13.54
CA LYS A 73 -6.32 10.75 15.00
C LYS A 73 -4.93 10.24 15.39
N VAL A 74 -4.42 9.23 14.69
CA VAL A 74 -3.08 8.66 14.94
C VAL A 74 -1.99 9.69 14.62
N ALA A 75 -2.07 10.38 13.48
CA ALA A 75 -1.11 11.42 13.10
C ALA A 75 -1.11 12.57 14.12
N SER A 76 -2.28 12.99 14.59
CA SER A 76 -2.41 13.99 15.64
C SER A 76 -1.76 13.50 16.94
N ALA A 77 -2.05 12.27 17.39
CA ALA A 77 -1.45 11.70 18.59
C ALA A 77 0.08 11.60 18.50
N ILE A 78 0.63 11.28 17.32
CA ILE A 78 2.08 11.26 17.07
C ILE A 78 2.69 12.66 17.17
N VAL A 79 2.06 13.70 16.60
CA VAL A 79 2.59 15.07 16.65
C VAL A 79 2.54 15.64 18.07
N HIS A 80 1.55 15.23 18.86
CA HIS A 80 1.35 15.72 20.23
C HIS A 80 1.98 14.85 21.31
N ILE A 81 2.59 13.71 20.96
CA ILE A 81 3.22 12.84 21.95
C ILE A 81 4.35 13.58 22.65
N SER A 82 4.40 13.47 23.97
CA SER A 82 5.42 14.11 24.79
C SER A 82 5.72 13.26 26.01
N GLN A 83 6.97 13.23 26.42
CA GLN A 83 7.41 12.44 27.58
C GLN A 83 6.94 13.04 28.92
N GLN A 84 6.25 14.19 28.94
CA GLN A 84 5.95 14.98 30.15
C GLN A 84 5.53 14.13 31.36
N ASN A 85 6.41 14.07 32.36
CA ASN A 85 6.24 13.34 33.62
C ASN A 85 5.98 11.82 33.50
N LEU A 86 6.09 11.25 32.31
CA LEU A 86 6.00 9.80 32.08
C LEU A 86 7.34 9.15 32.35
N ASP A 87 7.30 7.96 32.96
CA ASP A 87 8.48 7.12 33.01
C ASP A 87 8.87 6.67 31.58
N LEU A 88 10.14 6.38 31.40
CA LEU A 88 10.70 6.05 30.09
C LEU A 88 10.04 4.82 29.45
N SER A 89 9.65 3.82 30.26
CA SER A 89 9.04 2.60 29.75
C SER A 89 7.63 2.84 29.20
N THR A 90 6.84 3.66 29.90
CA THR A 90 5.52 4.08 29.44
C THR A 90 5.59 4.92 28.18
N TYR A 91 6.54 5.86 28.11
CA TYR A 91 6.72 6.70 26.93
C TYR A 91 7.13 5.88 25.69
N ILE A 92 8.08 4.94 25.85
CA ILE A 92 8.48 4.03 24.77
C ILE A 92 7.31 3.12 24.36
N GLY A 93 6.53 2.63 25.31
CA GLY A 93 5.32 1.84 25.04
C GLY A 93 4.29 2.60 24.20
N GLN A 94 4.05 3.88 24.51
CA GLN A 94 3.16 4.73 23.72
C GLN A 94 3.67 4.95 22.29
N ILE A 95 4.97 5.21 22.11
CA ILE A 95 5.57 5.33 20.77
C ILE A 95 5.40 4.04 19.98
N ALA A 96 5.68 2.88 20.59
CA ALA A 96 5.54 1.58 19.94
C ALA A 96 4.08 1.31 19.53
N SER A 97 3.13 1.59 20.42
CA SER A 97 1.69 1.43 20.16
C SER A 97 1.21 2.35 19.03
N LEU A 98 1.62 3.62 19.03
CA LEU A 98 1.24 4.56 17.96
C LEU A 98 1.86 4.17 16.62
N LYS A 99 3.10 3.65 16.61
CA LYS A 99 3.75 3.12 15.41
C LYS A 99 2.99 1.90 14.87
N GLU A 100 2.61 0.97 15.72
CA GLU A 100 1.84 -0.22 15.31
C GLU A 100 0.46 0.17 14.78
N GLU A 101 -0.23 1.09 15.46
CA GLU A 101 -1.52 1.58 14.99
C GLU A 101 -1.39 2.32 13.66
N PHE A 102 -0.36 3.17 13.49
CA PHE A 102 -0.06 3.83 12.22
C PHE A 102 0.14 2.83 11.09
N LEU A 103 0.92 1.77 11.30
CA LEU A 103 1.15 0.72 10.31
C LEU A 103 -0.11 -0.13 10.05
N THR A 104 -1.02 -0.22 11.02
CA THR A 104 -2.32 -0.87 10.85
C THR A 104 -3.27 -0.02 10.00
N VAL A 105 -3.31 1.30 10.25
CA VAL A 105 -4.14 2.25 9.49
C VAL A 105 -3.49 2.73 8.21
N MET A 106 -2.23 2.39 7.96
CA MET A 106 -1.52 2.62 6.72
C MET A 106 -0.44 1.54 6.59
N PRO A 107 -0.78 0.37 6.03
CA PRO A 107 0.18 -0.72 5.86
C PRO A 107 1.22 -0.35 4.82
N LEU A 108 2.28 0.32 5.25
CA LEU A 108 3.49 0.53 4.47
C LEU A 108 4.29 -0.77 4.57
N THR A 109 4.17 -1.66 3.59
CA THR A 109 4.97 -2.89 3.57
C THR A 109 6.45 -2.54 3.39
N PRO A 110 7.36 -2.97 4.28
CA PRO A 110 8.79 -2.89 4.04
C PRO A 110 9.20 -4.05 3.13
N ASP A 111 8.82 -3.99 1.86
CA ASP A 111 9.37 -4.90 0.85
C ASP A 111 9.63 -4.16 -0.46
N VAL A 112 10.75 -3.46 -0.47
CA VAL A 112 11.48 -3.11 -1.68
C VAL A 112 12.91 -3.60 -1.44
N GLY A 113 13.08 -4.92 -1.40
CA GLY A 113 14.37 -5.52 -1.06
C GLY A 113 14.41 -7.04 -0.99
N ALA A 114 13.64 -7.77 -1.80
CA ALA A 114 13.83 -9.20 -1.98
C ALA A 114 13.38 -9.66 -3.37
N GLN A 115 14.12 -9.24 -4.41
CA GLN A 115 14.41 -10.10 -5.58
C GLN A 115 15.58 -9.54 -6.40
#